data_AF-A0A7C9DM21-F1
#
_entry.id   AF-A0A7C9DM21-F1
#
_cell.length_a   1.000
_cell.length_b   1.000
_cell.length_c   1.000
_cell.angle_alpha   90.00
_cell.angle_beta   90.00
_cell.angle_gamma   90.00
#
_symmetry.space_group_name_H-M   'P 1'
#
loop_
_entity.id
_entity.type
_entity.pdbx_description
1 polymer ?
#
loop_
_entity_poly.entity_id
_entity_poly.type
_entity_poly.pdbx_seq_one_letter_code
_entity_poly.pdbx_strand_id
1 'polypeptide(L)'
;SITEQSFRPGGWGAALADNYSRKADILNRGYGGYTTRWALFLLHHIFPLQGLAKPPVAVTIFFGANDAALPGRNSDRHHVPIEEYRENLRKIVEHLKKCSPTMLVVLITSPPVDE
;
A
#
# COMPACT_ATOMS: atom_id res chain seq x y z
N SER A 1 5.75 -9.91 5.99
CA SER A 1 5.14 -8.70 5.40
C SER A 1 3.67 -8.98 5.10
N ILE A 2 2.75 -8.16 5.62
CA ILE A 2 1.31 -8.45 5.66
C ILE A 2 0.70 -8.52 4.25
N THR A 3 0.92 -7.49 3.43
CA THR A 3 0.36 -7.43 2.07
C THR A 3 1.10 -8.34 1.10
N GLU A 4 2.44 -8.40 1.16
CA GLU A 4 3.25 -9.28 0.31
C GLU A 4 2.80 -10.75 0.43
N GLN A 5 2.49 -11.19 1.65
CA GLN A 5 2.11 -12.56 1.93
C GLN A 5 0.59 -12.79 1.89
N SER A 6 -0.19 -11.80 1.45
CA SER A 6 -1.66 -11.85 1.46
C SER A 6 -2.27 -12.99 0.62
N PHE A 7 -1.50 -13.55 -0.33
CA PHE A 7 -1.91 -14.67 -1.17
C PHE A 7 -1.43 -16.04 -0.66
N ARG A 8 -0.75 -16.10 0.48
CA ARG A 8 -0.44 -17.39 1.14
C ARG A 8 -1.74 -18.09 1.55
N PRO A 9 -1.73 -19.42 1.75
CA PRO A 9 -2.92 -20.15 2.22
C PRO A 9 -3.53 -19.50 3.47
N GLY A 10 -4.83 -19.21 3.42
CA GLY A 10 -5.54 -18.50 4.50
C GLY A 10 -5.36 -16.97 4.52
N GLY A 11 -4.62 -16.40 3.57
CA GLY A 11 -4.39 -14.97 3.47
C GLY A 11 -5.57 -14.19 2.87
N TRP A 12 -5.71 -12.93 3.28
CA TRP A 12 -6.84 -12.07 2.88
C TRP A 12 -6.88 -11.74 1.38
N GLY A 13 -5.72 -11.67 0.72
CA GLY A 13 -5.63 -11.44 -0.73
C GLY A 13 -6.15 -12.62 -1.53
N ALA A 14 -5.84 -13.85 -1.09
CA ALA A 14 -6.41 -15.07 -1.67
C ALA A 14 -7.94 -15.15 -1.45
N ALA A 15 -8.41 -14.80 -0.25
CA ALA A 15 -9.85 -14.76 0.05
C ALA A 15 -10.60 -13.72 -0.81
N LEU A 16 -10.01 -12.54 -1.04
CA LEU A 16 -10.57 -11.56 -1.96
C LEU A 16 -10.60 -12.08 -3.40
N ALA A 17 -9.52 -12.71 -3.87
CA ALA A 17 -9.47 -13.27 -5.23
C ALA A 17 -10.54 -14.33 -5.46
N ASP A 18 -10.80 -15.18 -4.46
CA ASP A 18 -11.88 -16.17 -4.50
C ASP A 18 -13.27 -15.49 -4.54
N ASN A 19 -13.55 -14.58 -3.61
CA ASN A 19 -14.84 -13.88 -3.51
C ASN A 19 -15.18 -13.03 -4.75
N TYR A 20 -14.15 -12.46 -5.39
CA TYR A 20 -14.27 -11.63 -6.59
C TYR A 20 -13.97 -12.40 -7.88
N SER A 21 -13.93 -13.74 -7.83
CA SER A 21 -13.75 -14.57 -9.01
C SER A 21 -14.76 -14.21 -10.11
N ARG A 22 -14.24 -13.96 -11.31
CA ARG A 22 -14.98 -13.49 -12.51
C ARG A 22 -15.64 -12.10 -12.37
N LYS A 23 -15.30 -11.32 -11.34
CA LYS A 23 -15.80 -9.95 -11.13
C LYS A 23 -14.68 -8.90 -11.17
N ALA A 24 -13.52 -9.21 -10.58
CA ALA A 24 -12.37 -8.33 -10.59
C ALA A 24 -11.06 -9.11 -10.40
N ASP A 25 -9.98 -8.60 -10.99
CA ASP A 25 -8.63 -9.09 -10.72
C ASP A 25 -8.10 -8.48 -9.42
N ILE A 26 -7.58 -9.32 -8.54
CA ILE A 26 -6.94 -8.88 -7.30
C ILE A 26 -5.43 -8.94 -7.49
N LEU A 27 -4.77 -7.78 -7.43
CA LEU A 27 -3.34 -7.64 -7.66
C LEU A 27 -2.60 -7.34 -6.36
N ASN A 28 -1.60 -8.16 -6.04
CA ASN A 28 -0.71 -7.90 -4.91
C ASN A 28 0.43 -6.94 -5.30
N ARG A 29 0.52 -5.81 -4.61
CA ARG A 29 1.61 -4.83 -4.72
C ARG A 29 2.27 -4.55 -3.35
N GLY A 30 2.26 -5.54 -2.47
CA GLY A 30 2.96 -5.50 -1.19
C GLY A 30 4.42 -5.90 -1.33
N TYR A 31 5.31 -5.12 -0.73
CA TYR A 31 6.76 -5.37 -0.72
C TYR A 31 7.24 -5.43 0.74
N GLY A 32 7.96 -6.48 1.12
CA GLY A 32 8.43 -6.65 2.50
C GLY A 32 9.36 -5.55 2.98
N GLY A 33 9.09 -5.03 4.18
CA GLY A 33 9.88 -3.96 4.82
C GLY A 33 9.59 -2.55 4.30
N TYR A 34 8.67 -2.38 3.34
CA TYR A 34 8.42 -1.07 2.75
C TYR A 34 7.65 -0.12 3.68
N THR A 35 7.95 1.16 3.54
CA THR A 35 7.42 2.33 4.23
C THR A 35 6.83 3.25 3.17
N THR A 36 6.18 4.32 3.61
CA THR A 36 5.64 5.34 2.71
C THR A 36 6.71 6.04 1.86
N ARG A 37 7.97 6.14 2.32
CA ARG A 37 9.09 6.69 1.52
C ARG A 37 9.36 5.85 0.26
N TRP A 38 9.52 4.54 0.44
CA TRP A 38 9.77 3.65 -0.70
C TRP A 38 8.54 3.50 -1.59
N ALA A 39 7.33 3.61 -1.01
CA ALA A 39 6.09 3.62 -1.78
C ALA A 39 6.05 4.79 -2.77
N LEU A 40 6.41 6.01 -2.34
CA LEU A 40 6.44 7.18 -3.21
C LEU A 40 7.41 7.00 -4.39
N PHE A 41 8.57 6.39 -4.16
CA PHE A 41 9.54 6.11 -5.22
C PHE A 41 8.97 5.15 -6.30
N LEU A 42 8.24 4.12 -5.88
CA LEU A 42 7.64 3.15 -6.81
C LEU A 42 6.32 3.62 -7.42
N LEU A 43 5.69 4.65 -6.85
CA LEU A 43 4.31 5.03 -7.16
C LEU A 43 4.10 5.29 -8.65
N HIS A 44 4.99 6.03 -9.29
CA HIS A 44 4.93 6.35 -10.73
C HIS A 44 5.16 5.15 -11.64
N HIS A 45 5.88 4.13 -11.16
CA HIS A 45 6.16 2.92 -11.91
C HIS A 45 4.97 1.95 -11.88
N ILE A 46 4.27 1.88 -10.74
CA ILE A 46 3.09 1.01 -10.57
C ILE A 46 1.84 1.68 -11.12
N PHE A 47 1.71 3.00 -10.95
CA PHE A 47 0.58 3.81 -11.37
C PHE A 47 1.06 5.00 -12.22
N PRO A 48 1.45 4.78 -13.48
CA PRO A 48 1.84 5.89 -14.35
C PRO A 48 0.63 6.80 -14.64
N LEU A 49 0.86 8.12 -14.69
CA LEU A 49 -0.21 9.10 -14.99
C LEU A 49 -0.66 9.05 -16.45
N GLN A 50 0.23 8.63 -17.35
CA GLN A 50 -0.04 8.48 -18.77
C GLN A 50 0.15 7.01 -19.15
N GLY A 51 -0.70 6.50 -20.04
CA GLY A 51 -0.57 5.13 -20.54
C GLY A 51 -1.05 4.04 -19.59
N LEU A 52 -1.69 4.38 -18.46
CA LEU A 52 -2.41 3.41 -17.63
C LEU A 52 -3.70 2.98 -18.35
N ALA A 53 -3.57 2.02 -19.27
CA ALA A 53 -4.66 1.60 -20.17
C ALA A 53 -5.93 1.17 -19.43
N LYS A 54 -5.77 0.60 -18.22
CA LYS A 54 -6.88 0.19 -17.35
C LYS A 54 -6.52 0.49 -15.88
N PRO A 55 -6.90 1.66 -15.35
CA PRO A 55 -6.68 1.96 -13.94
C PRO A 55 -7.50 1.01 -13.07
N PRO A 56 -6.99 0.58 -11.89
CA PRO A 56 -7.79 -0.21 -10.96
C PRO A 56 -9.04 0.53 -10.52
N VAL A 57 -10.14 -0.21 -10.34
CA VAL A 57 -11.40 0.34 -9.79
C VAL A 57 -11.26 0.70 -8.31
N ALA A 58 -10.40 0.00 -7.59
CA ALA A 58 -10.10 0.24 -6.19
C ALA A 58 -8.63 -0.06 -5.86
N VAL A 59 -8.06 0.70 -4.92
CA VAL A 59 -6.71 0.50 -4.37
C VAL A 59 -6.77 0.59 -2.85
N THR A 60 -6.19 -0.40 -2.18
CA THR A 60 -5.97 -0.38 -0.72
C THR A 60 -4.56 0.11 -0.42
N ILE A 61 -4.43 1.08 0.47
CA ILE A 61 -3.13 1.55 1.00
C ILE A 61 -3.01 1.05 2.44
N PHE A 62 -2.01 0.21 2.69
CA PHE A 62 -1.82 -0.47 3.98
C PHE A 62 -0.38 -0.30 4.48
N PHE A 63 -0.01 0.95 4.77
CA PHE A 63 1.30 1.35 5.32
C PHE A 63 1.17 1.81 6.78
N GLY A 64 2.29 1.88 7.50
CA GLY A 64 2.33 2.36 8.89
C GLY A 64 3.15 1.46 9.81
N ALA A 65 3.09 0.14 9.61
CA ALA A 65 3.76 -0.81 10.52
C ALA A 65 5.29 -0.63 10.53
N ASN A 66 5.92 -0.47 9.37
CA ASN A 66 7.37 -0.22 9.29
C ASN A 66 7.71 1.25 9.55
N ASP A 67 6.86 2.19 9.09
CA ASP A 67 7.03 3.63 9.28
C ASP A 67 7.10 4.00 10.78
N ALA A 68 6.33 3.29 11.61
CA ALA A 68 6.28 3.46 13.06
C ALA A 68 7.49 2.89 13.81
N ALA A 69 8.49 2.32 13.13
CA ALA A 69 9.71 1.85 13.78
C ALA A 69 10.34 2.95 14.64
N LEU A 70 10.76 2.61 15.85
CA LEU A 70 11.29 3.58 16.80
C LEU A 70 12.73 3.97 16.45
N PRO A 71 13.08 5.28 16.56
CA PRO A 71 14.43 5.73 16.37
C PRO A 71 15.43 5.06 17.32
N GLY A 72 16.62 4.74 16.82
CA GLY A 72 17.70 4.16 17.63
C GLY A 72 17.50 2.69 18.05
N ARG A 73 16.52 1.98 17.48
CA ARG A 73 16.36 0.51 17.60
C ARG A 73 16.86 -0.21 16.34
N ASN A 74 16.81 -1.54 16.35
CA ASN A 74 17.25 -2.39 15.22
C ASN A 74 16.56 -2.07 13.88
N SER A 75 15.36 -1.47 13.93
CA SER A 75 14.55 -1.12 12.75
C SER A 75 14.58 0.36 12.39
N ASP A 76 15.49 1.16 12.97
CA ASP A 76 15.59 2.62 12.79
C ASP A 76 15.59 3.07 11.32
N ARG A 77 16.18 2.26 10.43
CA ARG A 77 16.19 2.53 8.98
C ARG A 77 14.80 2.64 8.33
N HIS A 78 13.76 2.10 8.97
CA HIS A 78 12.38 2.17 8.48
C HIS A 78 11.60 3.34 9.10
N HIS A 79 12.15 4.02 10.11
CA HIS A 79 11.47 5.12 10.78
C HIS A 79 11.10 6.24 9.81
N VAL A 80 9.83 6.61 9.81
CA VAL A 80 9.30 7.78 9.10
C VAL A 80 8.63 8.70 10.13
N PRO A 81 9.11 9.95 10.30
CA PRO A 81 8.49 10.91 11.20
C PRO A 81 7.00 11.12 10.88
N ILE A 82 6.18 11.34 11.90
CA ILE A 82 4.71 11.39 11.76
C ILE A 82 4.24 12.42 10.72
N GLU A 83 4.86 13.59 10.67
CA GLU A 83 4.51 14.63 9.70
C GLU A 83 4.87 14.22 8.27
N GLU A 84 6.00 13.52 8.10
CA GLU A 84 6.40 12.99 6.80
C GLU A 84 5.48 11.83 6.37
N TYR A 85 5.15 10.90 7.28
CA TYR A 85 4.20 9.81 7.02
C TYR A 85 2.85 10.34 6.55
N ARG A 86 2.31 11.34 7.26
CA ARG A 86 1.07 12.04 6.91
C ARG A 86 1.14 12.62 5.50
N GLU A 87 2.22 13.33 5.19
CA GLU A 87 2.40 13.97 3.89
C GLU A 87 2.59 12.96 2.76
N ASN A 88 3.32 11.88 3.02
CA ASN A 88 3.51 10.80 2.06
C ASN A 88 2.18 10.14 1.70
N LEU A 89 1.32 9.86 2.70
CA LEU A 89 -0.02 9.32 2.45
C LEU A 89 -0.87 10.26 1.59
N ARG A 90 -0.85 11.57 1.85
CA ARG A 90 -1.56 12.55 1.01
C ARG A 90 -1.10 12.50 -0.43
N LYS A 91 0.22 12.56 -0.66
CA LYS A 91 0.82 12.47 -1.99
C LYS A 91 0.42 11.18 -2.72
N ILE A 92 0.43 10.04 -2.03
CA ILE A 92 0.00 8.76 -2.62
C ILE A 92 -1.48 8.83 -3.04
N VAL A 93 -2.37 9.29 -2.15
CA VAL A 93 -3.81 9.38 -2.44
C VAL A 93 -4.07 10.34 -3.61
N GLU A 94 -3.47 11.53 -3.59
CA GLU A 94 -3.61 12.52 -4.66
C GLU A 94 -3.14 11.98 -6.01
N HIS A 95 -2.01 11.28 -6.04
CA HIS A 95 -1.49 10.67 -7.25
C HIS A 95 -2.44 9.61 -7.82
N LEU A 96 -2.97 8.72 -6.98
CA LEU A 96 -3.93 7.71 -7.40
C LEU A 96 -5.21 8.35 -7.96
N LYS A 97 -5.68 9.43 -7.34
CA LYS A 97 -6.82 10.21 -7.83
C LYS A 97 -6.54 10.96 -9.14
N LYS A 98 -5.29 11.37 -9.38
CA LYS A 98 -4.86 11.89 -10.68
C LYS A 98 -4.84 10.80 -11.76
N CYS A 99 -4.42 9.57 -11.42
CA CYS A 99 -4.47 8.43 -12.35
C CYS A 99 -5.91 8.09 -12.76
N SER A 100 -6.86 8.12 -11.82
CA SER A 100 -8.28 7.98 -12.11
C SER A 100 -9.12 8.64 -11.02
N PRO A 101 -9.90 9.70 -11.33
CA PRO A 101 -10.74 10.39 -10.35
C PRO A 101 -11.78 9.48 -9.68
N THR A 102 -12.25 8.46 -10.41
CA THR A 102 -13.27 7.50 -9.96
C THR A 102 -12.69 6.32 -9.17
N MET A 103 -11.37 6.18 -9.10
CA MET A 103 -10.72 5.11 -8.33
C MET A 103 -11.10 5.20 -6.84
N LEU A 104 -11.61 4.11 -6.27
CA LEU A 104 -11.85 4.03 -4.84
C LEU A 104 -10.53 3.81 -4.10
N VAL A 105 -10.22 4.67 -3.13
CA VAL A 105 -8.98 4.56 -2.34
C VAL A 105 -9.36 4.25 -0.90
N VAL A 106 -8.90 3.10 -0.41
CA VAL A 106 -9.18 2.62 0.95
C VAL A 106 -7.89 2.66 1.77
N LEU A 107 -7.85 3.50 2.80
CA LEU A 107 -6.75 3.52 3.77
C LEU A 107 -7.02 2.47 4.85
N ILE A 108 -6.06 1.59 5.08
CA ILE A 108 -6.11 0.57 6.12
C ILE A 108 -5.03 0.92 7.14
N THR A 109 -5.45 1.15 8.38
CA THR A 109 -4.53 1.38 9.51
C THR A 109 -3.74 0.11 9.79
N SER A 110 -2.42 0.22 10.01
CA SER A 110 -1.58 -0.92 10.40
C SER A 110 -2.16 -1.66 11.62
N PRO A 111 -2.06 -3.00 11.67
CA PRO A 111 -2.41 -3.73 12.89
C PRO A 111 -1.49 -3.30 14.04
N PRO A 112 -1.89 -3.55 15.30
CA PRO A 112 -1.01 -3.35 16.46
C PRO A 112 0.30 -4.10 16.26
N VAL A 113 1.41 -3.44 16.56
CA VAL A 113 2.74 -4.07 16.59
C VAL A 113 3.05 -4.40 18.04
N ASP A 114 3.33 -5.66 18.32
CA ASP A 114 3.91 -6.12 19.58
C ASP A 114 5.41 -6.36 19.32
N GLU A 115 6.28 -5.62 20.03
CA GLU A 115 7.75 -5.70 19.90
C GLU A 115 8.38 -6.55 21.01
#